data_AF-A0A934ERW8-F1
#
_entry.id   AF-A0A934ERW8-F1
#
_cell.length_a   1.000
_cell.length_b   1.000
_cell.length_c   1.000
_cell.angle_alpha   90.00
_cell.angle_beta   90.00
_cell.angle_gamma   90.00
#
_symmetry.space_group_name_H-M   'P 1'
#
loop_
_entity.id
_entity.type
_entity.pdbx_description
1 polymer ?
#
loop_
_entity_poly.entity_id
_entity_poly.type
_entity_poly.pdbx_seq_one_letter_code
_entity_poly.pdbx_strand_id
1 'polypeptide(L)'
;MINTISKQLLSQLSELITPLMGLHFPEARWSDLERGIVSASRELGFSDIDAFITWLRSAPLTKNHVEILANHLTVGETYFLRDKESFQVIENRILPELLRSRQESEKRLRIWSAGCSTGEEPYSIAILLSRMIPDLKNWNITITATDINLRSLKKASEGLYSEWSFRNVPSWIKESYFKRTENGHYEIIPTIKKMVTFQYLNLAEDVYPSLLNNTNAMDMIFCRNVLMYFSPERAKKAVHGFYNSLLNDGWLLVSPTEAFKHITDYFTTATFSGTIFYRKDGKKQRIAEDIRFVEKPSYVPPVELKVEFPMPFGAVAEESPPRKIEKPKAPEAPPDQYTEAVMMFGQGRYAEAAEKLMGLSMDGKGNPKAFVLLARACANQGRLADAWKWCKKAIAADTLNPGYQYLLATILLEQGLLEETIQSLKKALYLDPHFVLAYFVLGNIMQKQGEPETSRKYFKNAFELASAHKPEEALPESEGMTAGRLSEIIEAMIQ
;
A
#
# COMPACT_ATOMS: atom_id res chain seq x y z
N MET A 1 -20.56 -14.91 21.46
CA MET A 1 -20.74 -13.53 20.93
C MET A 1 -19.37 -13.02 20.51
N ILE A 2 -19.27 -12.29 19.40
CA ILE A 2 -18.09 -11.48 19.11
C ILE A 2 -18.45 -10.09 19.61
N ASN A 3 -17.76 -9.60 20.64
CA ASN A 3 -17.94 -8.21 21.08
C ASN A 3 -17.26 -7.31 20.05
N THR A 4 -18.04 -6.81 19.09
CA THR A 4 -17.57 -5.85 18.08
C THR A 4 -17.06 -4.59 18.77
N ILE A 5 -15.81 -4.23 18.52
CA ILE A 5 -15.17 -3.09 19.16
C ILE A 5 -15.83 -1.82 18.60
N SER A 6 -16.28 -0.92 19.48
CA SER A 6 -16.99 0.29 19.03
C SER A 6 -16.08 1.21 18.21
N LYS A 7 -16.63 1.92 17.22
CA LYS A 7 -15.87 2.88 16.37
C LYS A 7 -15.05 3.89 17.17
N GLN A 8 -15.61 4.43 18.25
CA GLN A 8 -14.91 5.35 19.16
C GLN A 8 -13.69 4.68 19.81
N LEU A 9 -13.82 3.41 20.18
CA LEU A 9 -12.75 2.63 20.81
C LEU A 9 -11.70 2.20 19.77
N LEU A 10 -12.08 1.92 18.53
CA LEU A 10 -11.15 1.68 17.41
C LEU A 10 -10.33 2.94 17.04
N SER A 11 -10.93 4.13 17.09
CA SER A 11 -10.17 5.40 16.98
C SER A 11 -9.13 5.50 18.10
N GLN A 12 -9.54 5.34 19.36
CA GLN A 12 -8.65 5.39 20.52
C GLN A 12 -7.55 4.32 20.49
N LEU A 13 -7.82 3.14 19.91
CA LEU A 13 -6.82 2.09 19.70
C LEU A 13 -5.82 2.46 18.59
N SER A 14 -6.27 3.07 17.50
CA SER A 14 -5.41 3.60 16.43
C SER A 14 -4.50 4.72 16.97
N GLU A 15 -5.07 5.65 17.73
CA GLU A 15 -4.36 6.73 18.43
C GLU A 15 -3.32 6.20 19.44
N LEU A 16 -3.63 5.08 20.14
CA LEU A 16 -2.74 4.42 21.09
C LEU A 16 -1.60 3.64 20.42
N ILE A 17 -1.85 3.00 19.28
CA ILE A 17 -0.85 2.22 18.53
C ILE A 17 0.12 3.12 17.75
N THR A 18 -0.36 4.24 17.21
CA THR A 18 0.44 5.21 16.43
C THR A 18 1.75 5.61 17.13
N PRO A 19 1.79 5.99 18.43
CA PRO A 19 3.04 6.32 19.11
C PRO A 19 3.92 5.12 19.47
N LEU A 20 3.35 3.91 19.58
CA LEU A 20 4.07 2.68 19.95
C LEU A 20 4.77 2.04 18.76
N MET A 21 4.10 2.01 17.60
CA MET A 21 4.52 1.21 16.43
C MET A 21 4.61 2.03 15.13
N GLY A 22 4.26 3.32 15.17
CA GLY A 22 4.21 4.19 14.00
C GLY A 22 2.97 4.00 13.13
N LEU A 23 2.40 2.79 13.14
CA LEU A 23 1.24 2.39 12.36
C LEU A 23 0.01 3.26 12.66
N HIS A 24 -0.57 3.84 11.61
CA HIS A 24 -1.86 4.53 11.66
C HIS A 24 -2.95 3.67 10.99
N PHE A 25 -4.07 3.49 11.68
CA PHE A 25 -5.25 2.82 11.16
C PHE A 25 -6.38 3.85 10.93
N PRO A 26 -6.56 4.34 9.69
CA PRO A 26 -7.74 5.14 9.34
C PRO A 26 -9.00 4.28 9.40
N GLU A 27 -10.19 4.89 9.38
CA GLU A 27 -11.47 4.18 9.53
C GLU A 27 -11.66 3.03 8.52
N ALA A 28 -11.21 3.21 7.27
CA ALA A 28 -11.23 2.17 6.23
C ALA A 28 -10.43 0.89 6.62
N ARG A 29 -9.49 0.99 7.56
CA ARG A 29 -8.66 -0.11 8.07
C ARG A 29 -8.98 -0.49 9.52
N TRP A 30 -10.05 0.02 10.12
CA TRP A 30 -10.45 -0.39 11.47
C TRP A 30 -10.84 -1.88 11.58
N SER A 31 -11.21 -2.52 10.46
CA SER A 31 -11.40 -3.98 10.38
C SER A 31 -10.08 -4.76 10.48
N ASP A 32 -8.96 -4.23 9.96
CA ASP A 32 -7.63 -4.80 10.19
C ASP A 32 -7.24 -4.65 11.67
N LEU A 33 -7.43 -3.44 12.21
CA LEU A 33 -7.14 -3.11 13.61
C LEU A 33 -7.91 -4.03 14.58
N GLU A 34 -9.23 -4.16 14.40
CA GLU A 34 -10.09 -5.01 15.23
C GLU A 34 -9.61 -6.47 15.21
N ARG A 35 -9.33 -7.02 14.03
CA ARG A 35 -8.85 -8.41 13.90
C ARG A 35 -7.47 -8.61 14.50
N GLY A 36 -6.56 -7.65 14.32
CA GLY A 36 -5.23 -7.68 14.92
C GLY A 36 -5.30 -7.63 16.45
N ILE A 37 -6.12 -6.73 17.00
CA ILE A 37 -6.38 -6.59 18.44
C ILE A 37 -7.03 -7.85 19.03
N VAL A 38 -8.04 -8.43 18.37
CA VAL A 38 -8.71 -9.68 18.80
C VAL A 38 -7.80 -10.91 18.67
N SER A 39 -6.78 -10.87 17.81
CA SER A 39 -5.79 -11.96 17.68
C SER A 39 -4.65 -11.82 18.69
N ALA A 40 -4.20 -10.58 18.95
CA ALA A 40 -3.20 -10.28 19.96
C ALA A 40 -3.71 -10.52 21.39
N SER A 41 -4.99 -10.20 21.68
CA SER A 41 -5.58 -10.43 23.01
C SER A 41 -5.53 -11.89 23.43
N ARG A 42 -5.84 -12.80 22.50
CA ARG A 42 -5.82 -14.26 22.70
C ARG A 42 -4.40 -14.78 22.98
N GLU A 43 -3.40 -14.27 22.28
CA GLU A 43 -1.99 -14.64 22.50
C GLU A 43 -1.42 -14.06 23.80
N LEU A 44 -1.92 -12.89 24.23
CA LEU A 44 -1.65 -12.30 25.54
C LEU A 44 -2.49 -12.94 26.67
N GLY A 45 -3.26 -14.01 26.38
CA GLY A 45 -3.99 -14.80 27.37
C GLY A 45 -5.36 -14.25 27.79
N PHE A 46 -5.86 -13.20 27.15
CA PHE A 46 -7.16 -12.59 27.47
C PHE A 46 -8.31 -13.34 26.81
N SER A 47 -9.22 -13.87 27.64
CA SER A 47 -10.48 -14.49 27.19
C SER A 47 -11.60 -13.48 26.89
N ASP A 48 -11.48 -12.27 27.42
CA ASP A 48 -12.40 -11.15 27.18
C ASP A 48 -11.67 -9.98 26.49
N ILE A 49 -12.32 -9.39 25.51
CA ILE A 49 -11.77 -8.28 24.71
C ILE A 49 -11.93 -6.93 25.41
N ASP A 50 -12.99 -6.74 26.20
CA ASP A 50 -13.21 -5.47 26.90
C ASP A 50 -12.24 -5.30 28.08
N ALA A 51 -11.95 -6.39 28.81
CA ALA A 51 -10.84 -6.48 29.74
C ALA A 51 -9.48 -6.24 29.06
N PHE A 52 -9.24 -6.81 27.87
CA PHE A 52 -8.01 -6.57 27.13
C PHE A 52 -7.84 -5.11 26.73
N ILE A 53 -8.87 -4.46 26.21
CA ILE A 53 -8.78 -3.06 25.77
C ILE A 53 -8.66 -2.12 26.98
N THR A 54 -9.35 -2.42 28.09
CA THR A 54 -9.17 -1.70 29.36
C THR A 54 -7.74 -1.80 29.86
N TRP A 55 -7.13 -3.00 29.83
CA TRP A 55 -5.73 -3.21 30.17
C TRP A 55 -4.79 -2.45 29.21
N LEU A 56 -4.99 -2.59 27.90
CA LEU A 56 -4.14 -1.99 26.87
C LEU A 56 -4.11 -0.46 26.96
N ARG A 57 -5.23 0.16 27.36
CA ARG A 57 -5.37 1.62 27.56
C ARG A 57 -4.90 2.12 28.92
N SER A 58 -4.54 1.25 29.87
CA SER A 58 -4.17 1.63 31.25
C SER A 58 -2.79 1.15 31.71
N ALA A 59 -2.25 0.09 31.10
CA ALA A 59 -0.93 -0.44 31.44
C ALA A 59 0.19 0.19 30.60
N PRO A 60 1.36 0.52 31.18
CA PRO A 60 2.57 0.75 30.40
C PRO A 60 2.96 -0.55 29.70
N LEU A 61 2.93 -0.56 28.37
CA LEU A 61 3.17 -1.78 27.59
C LEU A 61 4.66 -2.14 27.55
N THR A 62 4.98 -3.41 27.80
CA THR A 62 6.34 -3.92 27.68
C THR A 62 6.69 -4.14 26.21
N LYS A 63 7.99 -4.24 25.89
CA LYS A 63 8.48 -4.58 24.54
C LYS A 63 7.81 -5.84 23.98
N ASN A 64 7.66 -6.89 24.81
CA ASN A 64 6.97 -8.13 24.45
C ASN A 64 5.49 -7.93 24.08
N HIS A 65 4.79 -6.97 24.70
CA HIS A 65 3.41 -6.67 24.31
C HIS A 65 3.36 -5.99 22.94
N VAL A 66 4.29 -5.07 22.66
CA VAL A 66 4.42 -4.41 21.34
C VAL A 66 4.82 -5.41 20.26
N GLU A 67 5.72 -6.36 20.56
CA GLU A 67 6.12 -7.45 19.66
C GLU A 67 4.94 -8.39 19.32
N ILE A 68 4.09 -8.73 20.30
CA ILE A 68 2.90 -9.55 20.05
C ILE A 68 1.83 -8.76 19.27
N LEU A 69 1.66 -7.46 19.54
CA LEU A 69 0.79 -6.59 18.73
C LEU A 69 1.29 -6.49 17.28
N ALA A 70 2.60 -6.31 17.06
CA ALA A 70 3.23 -6.32 15.75
C ALA A 70 2.99 -7.62 14.97
N ASN A 71 3.04 -8.77 15.64
CA ASN A 71 2.79 -10.09 15.05
C ASN A 71 1.39 -10.26 14.42
N HIS A 72 0.42 -9.36 14.68
CA HIS A 72 -0.94 -9.38 14.11
C HIS A 72 -1.39 -8.09 13.41
N LEU A 73 -0.72 -6.94 13.64
CA LEU A 73 -1.12 -5.63 13.10
C LEU A 73 -0.35 -5.20 11.83
N THR A 74 0.82 -5.79 11.55
CA THR A 74 1.59 -5.50 10.33
C THR A 74 1.09 -6.28 9.12
N VAL A 75 1.12 -5.68 7.92
CA VAL A 75 0.91 -6.38 6.65
C VAL A 75 2.25 -6.89 6.12
N GLY A 76 2.38 -8.21 5.88
CA GLY A 76 3.65 -8.85 5.55
C GLY A 76 3.88 -9.21 4.07
N GLU A 77 2.99 -8.83 3.16
CA GLU A 77 3.01 -9.28 1.76
C GLU A 77 4.26 -8.77 1.02
N THR A 78 5.10 -9.70 0.52
CA THR A 78 6.36 -9.40 -0.19
C THR A 78 6.74 -10.51 -1.19
N TYR A 79 7.77 -10.28 -2.01
CA TYR A 79 8.33 -11.24 -2.99
C TYR A 79 9.72 -10.86 -3.49
N PHE A 80 10.42 -11.84 -4.07
CA PHE A 80 11.75 -11.65 -4.65
C PHE A 80 11.69 -10.70 -5.86
N LEU A 81 12.67 -9.78 -5.96
CA LEU A 81 12.74 -8.75 -7.00
C LEU A 81 11.44 -7.93 -7.20
N ARG A 82 10.67 -7.70 -6.13
CA ARG A 82 9.50 -6.80 -6.14
C ARG A 82 9.88 -5.41 -6.64
N ASP A 83 9.22 -4.96 -7.72
CA ASP A 83 9.61 -3.82 -8.56
C ASP A 83 10.93 -4.12 -9.31
N LYS A 84 10.79 -4.79 -10.44
CA LYS A 84 11.91 -5.27 -11.25
C LYS A 84 12.67 -4.10 -11.86
N GLU A 85 11.95 -3.03 -12.17
CA GLU A 85 12.40 -1.77 -12.74
C GLU A 85 13.34 -1.04 -11.76
N SER A 86 12.95 -0.94 -10.48
CA SER A 86 13.84 -0.51 -9.39
C SER A 86 15.12 -1.36 -9.33
N PHE A 87 15.00 -2.69 -9.28
CA PHE A 87 16.17 -3.57 -9.20
C PHE A 87 17.08 -3.46 -10.44
N GLN A 88 16.52 -3.22 -11.64
CA GLN A 88 17.28 -2.97 -12.86
C GLN A 88 18.04 -1.63 -12.83
N VAL A 89 17.46 -0.57 -12.28
CA VAL A 89 18.19 0.70 -12.09
C VAL A 89 19.30 0.54 -11.05
N ILE A 90 19.06 -0.21 -9.97
CA ILE A 90 20.07 -0.52 -8.96
C ILE A 90 21.25 -1.28 -9.60
N GLU A 91 20.97 -2.34 -10.37
CA GLU A 91 21.96 -3.18 -11.07
C GLU A 91 22.77 -2.39 -12.11
N ASN A 92 22.10 -1.58 -12.95
CA ASN A 92 22.74 -0.97 -14.12
C ASN A 92 23.29 0.44 -13.88
N ARG A 93 22.88 1.14 -12.82
CA ARG A 93 23.23 2.56 -12.59
C ARG A 93 23.81 2.83 -11.21
N ILE A 94 23.10 2.47 -10.14
CA ILE A 94 23.45 2.92 -8.77
C ILE A 94 24.59 2.10 -8.16
N LEU A 95 24.47 0.76 -8.14
CA LEU A 95 25.54 -0.09 -7.61
C LEU A 95 26.87 0.05 -8.38
N PRO A 96 26.93 0.17 -9.72
CA PRO A 96 28.20 0.34 -10.43
C PRO A 96 28.95 1.65 -10.09
N GLU A 97 28.23 2.75 -9.84
CA GLU A 97 28.83 4.01 -9.36
C GLU A 97 29.33 3.87 -7.92
N LEU A 98 28.48 3.35 -7.05
CA LEU A 98 28.75 3.17 -5.62
C LEU A 98 29.93 2.21 -5.38
N LEU A 99 29.95 1.05 -6.06
CA LEU A 99 31.03 0.08 -5.97
C LEU A 99 32.36 0.66 -6.47
N ARG A 100 32.37 1.51 -7.52
CA ARG A 100 33.62 2.16 -7.94
C ARG A 100 34.17 3.09 -6.85
N SER A 101 33.32 3.97 -6.31
CA SER A 101 33.70 4.87 -5.21
C SER A 101 34.20 4.12 -3.97
N ARG A 102 33.56 3.00 -3.59
CA ARG A 102 33.98 2.22 -2.43
C ARG A 102 35.20 1.33 -2.71
N GLN A 103 35.45 0.94 -3.96
CA GLN A 103 36.64 0.20 -4.38
C GLN A 103 37.93 1.03 -4.31
N GLU A 104 37.81 2.34 -4.53
CA GLU A 104 38.90 3.33 -4.39
C GLU A 104 39.19 3.71 -2.92
N SER A 105 38.39 3.19 -1.97
CA SER A 105 38.50 3.44 -0.53
C SER A 105 38.47 2.13 0.28
N GLU A 106 37.52 1.96 1.20
CA GLU A 106 37.54 0.87 2.20
C GLU A 106 37.08 -0.51 1.68
N LYS A 107 36.60 -0.61 0.42
CA LYS A 107 35.86 -1.79 -0.11
C LYS A 107 34.74 -2.24 0.82
N ARG A 108 34.06 -1.27 1.46
CA ARG A 108 32.97 -1.48 2.40
C ARG A 108 31.65 -1.08 1.75
N LEU A 109 30.60 -1.86 1.96
CA LEU A 109 29.25 -1.57 1.48
C LEU A 109 28.23 -1.97 2.56
N ARG A 110 27.51 -0.98 3.10
CA ARG A 110 26.48 -1.16 4.14
C ARG A 110 25.11 -0.87 3.54
N ILE A 111 24.25 -1.87 3.53
CA ILE A 111 22.86 -1.78 3.05
C ILE A 111 21.90 -2.13 4.19
N TRP A 112 20.79 -1.40 4.27
CA TRP A 112 19.69 -1.68 5.19
C TRP A 112 18.39 -1.96 4.39
N SER A 113 17.73 -3.08 4.65
CA SER A 113 16.31 -3.29 4.31
C SER A 113 15.47 -3.11 5.58
N ALA A 114 14.65 -2.06 5.61
CA ALA A 114 13.90 -1.59 6.76
C ALA A 114 12.40 -1.88 6.55
N GLY A 115 11.85 -2.82 7.34
CA GLY A 115 10.55 -3.45 7.09
C GLY A 115 10.66 -4.62 6.11
N CYS A 116 11.66 -5.49 6.31
CA CYS A 116 12.04 -6.55 5.37
C CYS A 116 11.06 -7.73 5.29
N SER A 117 10.02 -7.77 6.14
CA SER A 117 9.05 -8.86 6.28
C SER A 117 9.71 -10.25 6.30
N THR A 118 9.33 -11.16 5.39
CA THR A 118 9.79 -12.54 5.32
C THR A 118 11.13 -12.73 4.59
N GLY A 119 11.86 -11.64 4.31
CA GLY A 119 13.27 -11.69 3.89
C GLY A 119 13.52 -11.70 2.37
N GLU A 120 12.48 -11.76 1.54
CA GLU A 120 12.64 -11.77 0.09
C GLU A 120 13.41 -10.54 -0.46
N GLU A 121 13.21 -9.35 0.10
CA GLU A 121 13.95 -8.15 -0.32
C GLU A 121 15.46 -8.20 0.01
N PRO A 122 15.90 -8.37 1.28
CA PRO A 122 17.33 -8.41 1.59
C PRO A 122 18.06 -9.58 0.94
N TYR A 123 17.38 -10.71 0.71
CA TYR A 123 17.95 -11.80 -0.10
C TYR A 123 17.99 -11.48 -1.60
N SER A 124 17.03 -10.73 -2.16
CA SER A 124 17.14 -10.19 -3.53
C SER A 124 18.37 -9.30 -3.69
N ILE A 125 18.64 -8.44 -2.71
CA ILE A 125 19.83 -7.59 -2.64
C ILE A 125 21.10 -8.45 -2.55
N ALA A 126 21.13 -9.46 -1.69
CA ALA A 126 22.27 -10.36 -1.55
C ALA A 126 22.59 -11.14 -2.84
N ILE A 127 21.56 -11.66 -3.52
CA ILE A 127 21.67 -12.31 -4.83
C ILE A 127 22.25 -11.32 -5.87
N LEU A 128 21.74 -10.09 -5.92
CA LEU A 128 22.24 -9.07 -6.85
C LEU A 128 23.73 -8.76 -6.60
N LEU A 129 24.13 -8.47 -5.37
CA LEU A 129 25.54 -8.24 -5.03
C LEU A 129 26.43 -9.44 -5.38
N SER A 130 25.95 -10.66 -5.17
CA SER A 130 26.71 -11.88 -5.48
C SER A 130 26.96 -12.10 -6.97
N ARG A 131 26.15 -11.49 -7.84
CA ARG A 131 26.35 -11.49 -9.31
C ARG A 131 27.26 -10.36 -9.77
N MET A 132 27.20 -9.21 -9.09
CA MET A 132 27.89 -7.99 -9.51
C MET A 132 29.34 -7.87 -9.00
N ILE A 133 29.70 -8.60 -7.95
CA ILE A 133 31.00 -8.48 -7.28
C ILE A 133 31.75 -9.83 -7.39
N PRO A 134 32.70 -10.00 -8.33
CA PRO A 134 33.42 -11.26 -8.49
C PRO A 134 34.17 -11.70 -7.23
N ASP A 135 34.83 -10.76 -6.55
CA ASP A 135 35.62 -10.99 -5.34
C ASP A 135 34.87 -10.55 -4.07
N LEU A 136 33.68 -11.09 -3.80
CA LEU A 136 32.91 -10.82 -2.56
C LEU A 136 33.77 -10.91 -1.27
N LYS A 137 34.75 -11.82 -1.24
CA LYS A 137 35.65 -12.04 -0.09
C LYS A 137 36.57 -10.85 0.21
N ASN A 138 36.84 -10.00 -0.78
CA ASN A 138 37.68 -8.81 -0.67
C ASN A 138 36.85 -7.55 -0.33
N TRP A 139 35.58 -7.71 0.02
CA TRP A 139 34.64 -6.64 0.34
C TRP A 139 34.04 -6.83 1.75
N ASN A 140 34.00 -5.75 2.53
CA ASN A 140 33.26 -5.70 3.78
C ASN A 140 31.79 -5.34 3.50
N ILE A 141 31.01 -6.35 3.08
CA ILE A 141 29.58 -6.21 2.78
C ILE A 141 28.77 -6.49 4.04
N THR A 142 27.81 -5.62 4.33
CA THR A 142 26.84 -5.74 5.42
C THR A 142 25.44 -5.53 4.85
N ILE A 143 24.56 -6.52 4.93
CA ILE A 143 23.12 -6.32 4.69
C ILE A 143 22.40 -6.48 6.04
N THR A 144 22.09 -5.36 6.67
CA THR A 144 21.21 -5.34 7.85
C THR A 144 19.77 -5.43 7.36
N ALA A 145 19.00 -6.40 7.86
CA ALA A 145 17.58 -6.54 7.56
C ALA A 145 16.78 -6.41 8.86
N THR A 146 15.79 -5.52 8.91
CA THR A 146 15.02 -5.29 10.12
C THR A 146 13.52 -5.30 9.90
N ASP A 147 12.79 -5.71 10.92
CA ASP A 147 11.34 -5.60 10.99
C ASP A 147 10.89 -5.46 12.46
N ILE A 148 9.63 -5.11 12.66
CA ILE A 148 8.96 -5.10 13.97
C ILE A 148 8.24 -6.44 14.23
N ASN A 149 7.89 -7.20 13.18
CA ASN A 149 7.23 -8.49 13.27
C ASN A 149 8.23 -9.64 13.45
N LEU A 150 8.30 -10.18 14.66
CA LEU A 150 9.22 -11.29 15.01
C LEU A 150 8.91 -12.59 14.24
N ARG A 151 7.64 -12.85 13.88
CA ARG A 151 7.27 -14.02 13.08
C ARG A 151 7.79 -13.92 11.64
N SER A 152 7.74 -12.74 11.06
CA SER A 152 8.30 -12.46 9.73
C SER A 152 9.83 -12.61 9.74
N LEU A 153 10.52 -12.04 10.73
CA LEU A 153 11.97 -12.21 10.92
C LEU A 153 12.38 -13.67 11.14
N LYS A 154 11.57 -14.46 11.88
CA LYS A 154 11.83 -15.90 12.03
C LYS A 154 11.79 -16.62 10.68
N LYS A 155 10.73 -16.43 9.89
CA LYS A 155 10.61 -17.00 8.53
C LYS A 155 11.76 -16.55 7.62
N ALA A 156 12.17 -15.28 7.71
CA ALA A 156 13.31 -14.75 6.97
C ALA A 156 14.62 -15.45 7.35
N SER A 157 14.87 -15.69 8.64
CA SER A 157 16.04 -16.46 9.10
C SER A 157 15.98 -17.96 8.76
N GLU A 158 14.77 -18.53 8.64
CA GLU A 158 14.54 -19.88 8.12
C GLU A 158 14.86 -19.94 6.62
N GLY A 159 14.56 -18.89 5.85
CA GLY A 159 14.93 -18.75 4.44
C GLY A 159 14.26 -19.80 3.53
N LEU A 160 13.06 -20.25 3.91
CA LEU A 160 12.25 -21.25 3.23
C LEU A 160 11.04 -20.57 2.57
N TYR A 161 10.94 -20.69 1.25
CA TYR A 161 9.97 -19.95 0.43
C TYR A 161 9.04 -20.87 -0.35
N SER A 162 7.79 -20.43 -0.55
CA SER A 162 6.85 -21.10 -1.45
C SER A 162 7.03 -20.60 -2.89
N GLU A 163 6.42 -21.29 -3.86
CA GLU A 163 6.42 -20.85 -5.26
C GLU A 163 5.87 -19.41 -5.43
N TRP A 164 4.92 -19.00 -4.58
CA TRP A 164 4.33 -17.65 -4.61
C TRP A 164 5.37 -16.55 -4.44
N SER A 165 6.39 -16.74 -3.59
CA SER A 165 7.47 -15.75 -3.37
C SER A 165 8.32 -15.48 -4.62
N PHE A 166 8.24 -16.33 -5.66
CA PHE A 166 8.94 -16.19 -6.93
C PHE A 166 8.07 -15.64 -8.07
N ARG A 167 6.88 -15.10 -7.77
CA ARG A 167 6.02 -14.45 -8.77
C ARG A 167 6.76 -13.32 -9.51
N ASN A 168 6.75 -13.37 -10.83
CA ASN A 168 7.49 -12.49 -11.76
C ASN A 168 9.03 -12.58 -11.72
N VAL A 169 9.61 -13.58 -11.05
CA VAL A 169 11.06 -13.79 -10.95
C VAL A 169 11.57 -14.72 -12.06
N PRO A 170 12.70 -14.40 -12.73
CA PRO A 170 13.34 -15.31 -13.68
C PRO A 170 13.73 -16.66 -13.05
N SER A 171 13.41 -17.78 -13.72
CA SER A 171 13.59 -19.13 -13.16
C SER A 171 15.03 -19.44 -12.76
N TRP A 172 16.01 -18.92 -13.51
CA TRP A 172 17.44 -19.08 -13.24
C TRP A 172 17.86 -18.61 -11.84
N ILE A 173 17.14 -17.68 -11.21
CA ILE A 173 17.39 -17.26 -9.82
C ILE A 173 17.02 -18.40 -8.87
N LYS A 174 15.84 -19.00 -9.06
CA LYS A 174 15.36 -20.13 -8.26
C LYS A 174 16.25 -21.37 -8.46
N GLU A 175 16.72 -21.58 -9.68
CA GLU A 175 17.66 -22.67 -10.05
C GLU A 175 19.08 -22.48 -9.47
N SER A 176 19.59 -21.24 -9.42
CA SER A 176 20.98 -20.96 -9.00
C SER A 176 21.15 -20.73 -7.51
N TYR A 177 20.14 -20.15 -6.84
CA TYR A 177 20.26 -19.65 -5.46
C TYR A 177 19.37 -20.37 -4.44
N PHE A 178 18.58 -21.36 -4.86
CA PHE A 178 17.68 -22.10 -3.97
C PHE A 178 17.77 -23.61 -4.20
N LYS A 179 17.50 -24.37 -3.15
CA LYS A 179 17.34 -25.83 -3.19
C LYS A 179 15.87 -26.16 -2.97
N ARG A 180 15.28 -26.94 -3.86
CA ARG A 180 13.92 -27.46 -3.66
C ARG A 180 13.96 -28.56 -2.60
N THR A 181 13.10 -28.43 -1.60
CA THR A 181 12.94 -29.33 -0.47
C THR A 181 11.87 -30.40 -0.75
N GLU A 182 11.84 -31.47 0.03
CA GLU A 182 10.90 -32.60 -0.12
C GLU A 182 9.43 -32.16 -0.03
N ASN A 183 9.12 -31.18 0.83
CA ASN A 183 7.78 -30.61 0.99
C ASN A 183 7.44 -29.52 -0.05
N GLY A 184 8.22 -29.40 -1.12
CA GLY A 184 7.97 -28.51 -2.25
C GLY A 184 8.39 -27.05 -2.08
N HIS A 185 8.91 -26.65 -0.91
CA HIS A 185 9.45 -25.30 -0.66
C HIS A 185 10.87 -25.15 -1.24
N TYR A 186 11.37 -23.92 -1.25
CA TYR A 186 12.69 -23.53 -1.76
C TYR A 186 13.52 -22.91 -0.63
N GLU A 187 14.59 -23.60 -0.20
CA GLU A 187 15.55 -23.09 0.78
C GLU A 187 16.65 -22.28 0.08
N ILE A 188 16.92 -21.06 0.54
CA ILE A 188 18.00 -20.22 -0.01
C ILE A 188 19.39 -20.77 0.35
N ILE A 189 20.33 -20.76 -0.60
CA ILE A 189 21.65 -21.39 -0.40
C ILE A 189 22.46 -20.73 0.74
N PRO A 190 23.21 -21.52 1.55
CA PRO A 190 23.92 -21.01 2.73
C PRO A 190 24.95 -19.89 2.49
N THR A 191 25.44 -19.71 1.26
CA THR A 191 26.36 -18.62 0.89
C THR A 191 25.65 -17.27 0.87
N ILE A 192 24.49 -17.18 0.19
CA ILE A 192 23.64 -15.98 0.19
C ILE A 192 23.02 -15.77 1.57
N LYS A 193 22.58 -16.85 2.22
CA LYS A 193 21.95 -16.80 3.55
C LYS A 193 22.82 -16.08 4.59
N LYS A 194 24.15 -16.23 4.49
CA LYS A 194 25.15 -15.60 5.37
C LYS A 194 25.45 -14.14 5.07
N MET A 195 24.97 -13.57 3.97
CA MET A 195 25.18 -12.15 3.62
C MET A 195 24.22 -11.21 4.36
N VAL A 196 23.14 -11.73 4.96
CA VAL A 196 22.06 -10.96 5.58
C VAL A 196 22.00 -11.22 7.08
N THR A 197 21.97 -10.13 7.86
CA THR A 197 21.78 -10.17 9.32
C THR A 197 20.41 -9.61 9.69
N PHE A 198 19.51 -10.50 10.13
CA PHE A 198 18.16 -10.13 10.59
C PHE A 198 18.16 -9.64 12.04
N GLN A 199 17.48 -8.53 12.32
CA GLN A 199 17.35 -7.96 13.67
C GLN A 199 15.94 -7.36 13.88
N TYR A 200 15.45 -7.36 15.12
CA TYR A 200 14.27 -6.59 15.49
C TYR A 200 14.60 -5.08 15.47
N LEU A 201 13.78 -4.27 14.80
CA LEU A 201 13.81 -2.81 14.94
C LEU A 201 12.42 -2.22 14.67
N ASN A 202 11.94 -1.45 15.64
CA ASN A 202 10.73 -0.66 15.50
C ASN A 202 11.07 0.73 14.93
N LEU A 203 10.66 1.01 13.69
CA LEU A 203 10.98 2.29 13.02
C LEU A 203 10.32 3.50 13.68
N ALA A 204 9.37 3.32 14.60
CA ALA A 204 8.76 4.41 15.35
C ALA A 204 9.57 4.83 16.59
N GLU A 205 10.53 4.01 17.06
CA GLU A 205 11.41 4.32 18.18
C GLU A 205 12.61 5.16 17.71
N ASP A 206 13.00 6.18 18.48
CA ASP A 206 14.15 7.04 18.19
C ASP A 206 15.50 6.35 18.54
N VAL A 207 15.71 5.12 18.05
CA VAL A 207 16.83 4.20 18.37
C VAL A 207 17.85 4.02 17.24
N TYR A 208 17.72 4.79 16.15
CA TYR A 208 18.60 4.76 14.99
C TYR A 208 18.85 6.19 14.46
N PRO A 209 20.04 6.47 13.88
CA PRO A 209 21.18 5.57 13.66
C PRO A 209 21.89 5.15 14.95
N SER A 210 22.32 3.89 15.01
CA SER A 210 23.17 3.37 16.09
C SER A 210 24.15 2.31 15.55
N LEU A 211 25.29 2.21 16.23
CA LEU A 211 26.27 1.14 16.04
C LEU A 211 25.74 -0.21 16.56
N LEU A 212 24.93 -0.20 17.63
CA LEU A 212 24.51 -1.41 18.34
C LEU A 212 23.50 -2.26 17.55
N ASN A 213 22.57 -1.62 16.84
CA ASN A 213 21.65 -2.27 15.90
C ASN A 213 22.18 -2.23 14.45
N ASN A 214 23.41 -1.76 14.25
CA ASN A 214 24.11 -1.73 12.97
C ASN A 214 23.35 -0.98 11.85
N THR A 215 22.73 0.16 12.20
CA THR A 215 21.94 1.01 11.28
C THR A 215 22.69 2.25 10.76
N ASN A 216 23.81 2.62 11.36
CA ASN A 216 24.57 3.81 10.98
C ASN A 216 25.47 3.61 9.74
N ALA A 217 25.92 4.73 9.15
CA ALA A 217 26.89 4.77 8.06
C ALA A 217 26.49 3.91 6.84
N MET A 218 25.21 3.96 6.47
CA MET A 218 24.66 3.23 5.33
C MET A 218 25.06 3.86 4.01
N ASP A 219 25.38 3.02 3.03
CA ASP A 219 25.57 3.40 1.64
C ASP A 219 24.24 3.37 0.87
N MET A 220 23.31 2.47 1.25
CA MET A 220 21.95 2.41 0.71
C MET A 220 20.92 1.91 1.75
N ILE A 221 19.72 2.49 1.76
CA ILE A 221 18.57 2.06 2.57
C ILE A 221 17.38 1.77 1.65
N PHE A 222 16.70 0.66 1.88
CA PHE A 222 15.40 0.30 1.31
C PHE A 222 14.37 0.40 2.45
N CYS A 223 13.28 1.14 2.24
CA CYS A 223 12.13 1.14 3.13
C CYS A 223 10.85 1.19 2.27
N ARG A 224 10.38 0.01 1.85
CA ARG A 224 9.46 -0.14 0.72
C ARG A 224 8.22 -0.94 1.10
N ASN A 225 7.06 -0.32 0.92
CA ASN A 225 5.74 -0.78 1.34
C ASN A 225 5.59 -0.86 2.87
N VAL A 226 6.10 0.17 3.55
CA VAL A 226 6.20 0.29 5.01
C VAL A 226 5.71 1.66 5.48
N LEU A 227 6.24 2.75 4.92
CA LEU A 227 5.90 4.13 5.30
C LEU A 227 4.45 4.48 4.93
N MET A 228 3.88 3.81 3.92
CA MET A 228 2.45 3.88 3.58
C MET A 228 1.50 3.46 4.71
N TYR A 229 1.99 2.81 5.77
CA TYR A 229 1.20 2.45 6.95
C TYR A 229 1.43 3.38 8.16
N PHE A 230 2.35 4.34 8.08
CA PHE A 230 2.74 5.20 9.20
C PHE A 230 1.88 6.48 9.25
N SER A 231 1.72 7.09 10.44
CA SER A 231 1.21 8.47 10.49
C SER A 231 2.20 9.42 9.77
N PRO A 232 1.75 10.56 9.20
CA PRO A 232 2.64 11.48 8.49
C PRO A 232 3.84 11.96 9.31
N GLU A 233 3.64 12.17 10.61
CA GLU A 233 4.66 12.59 11.58
C GLU A 233 5.66 11.46 11.85
N ARG A 234 5.17 10.22 11.98
CA ARG A 234 6.00 9.03 12.21
C ARG A 234 6.78 8.65 10.95
N ALA A 235 6.18 8.78 9.76
CA ALA A 235 6.85 8.63 8.48
C ALA A 235 7.94 9.70 8.31
N LYS A 236 7.65 10.98 8.63
CA LYS A 236 8.66 12.06 8.62
C LYS A 236 9.82 11.80 9.58
N LYS A 237 9.53 11.34 10.82
CA LYS A 237 10.57 10.91 11.77
C LYS A 237 11.45 9.80 11.20
N ALA A 238 10.86 8.75 10.64
CA ALA A 238 11.61 7.63 10.07
C ALA A 238 12.50 8.06 8.91
N VAL A 239 11.98 8.90 8.00
CA VAL A 239 12.76 9.51 6.89
C VAL A 239 13.93 10.35 7.40
N HIS A 240 13.75 11.11 8.48
CA HIS A 240 14.85 11.84 9.12
C HIS A 240 15.89 10.89 9.77
N GLY A 241 15.44 9.80 10.40
CA GLY A 241 16.30 8.72 10.89
C GLY A 241 17.11 8.06 9.77
N PHE A 242 16.51 7.81 8.60
CA PHE A 242 17.21 7.31 7.40
C PHE A 242 18.23 8.34 6.87
N TYR A 243 17.88 9.62 6.83
CA TYR A 243 18.84 10.69 6.46
C TYR A 243 20.05 10.72 7.40
N ASN A 244 19.84 10.59 8.71
CA ASN A 244 20.93 10.53 9.68
C ASN A 244 21.72 9.21 9.61
N SER A 245 21.10 8.12 9.14
CA SER A 245 21.72 6.81 8.95
C SER A 245 22.59 6.70 7.70
N LEU A 246 22.25 7.41 6.62
CA LEU A 246 22.99 7.41 5.36
C LEU A 246 24.28 8.24 5.40
N LEU A 247 25.28 7.80 4.66
CA LEU A 247 26.47 8.58 4.31
C LEU A 247 26.11 9.70 3.32
N ASN A 248 26.96 10.72 3.26
CA ASN A 248 26.90 11.72 2.18
C ASN A 248 27.23 11.01 0.86
N ASP A 249 26.40 11.22 -0.17
CA ASP A 249 26.29 10.44 -1.43
C ASP A 249 25.34 9.23 -1.42
N GLY A 250 24.92 8.77 -0.24
CA GLY A 250 24.16 7.53 -0.06
C GLY A 250 22.70 7.59 -0.53
N TRP A 251 22.10 6.42 -0.74
CA TRP A 251 20.81 6.27 -1.44
C TRP A 251 19.67 5.77 -0.54
N LEU A 252 18.48 6.33 -0.70
CA LEU A 252 17.23 5.84 -0.11
C LEU A 252 16.26 5.41 -1.24
N LEU A 253 15.73 4.20 -1.12
CA LEU A 253 14.57 3.74 -1.87
C LEU A 253 13.33 3.67 -0.97
N VAL A 254 12.22 4.17 -1.52
CA VAL A 254 10.85 3.92 -1.05
C VAL A 254 10.01 3.52 -2.27
N SER A 255 8.79 3.01 -2.10
CA SER A 255 7.92 2.71 -3.26
C SER A 255 7.41 4.00 -3.93
N PRO A 256 6.98 3.97 -5.20
CA PRO A 256 6.34 5.12 -5.84
C PRO A 256 5.10 5.64 -5.09
N THR A 257 4.35 4.76 -4.43
CA THR A 257 3.22 5.12 -3.54
C THR A 257 3.64 5.80 -2.23
N GLU A 258 4.93 5.78 -1.91
CA GLU A 258 5.54 6.34 -0.70
C GLU A 258 6.43 7.55 -1.02
N ALA A 259 6.36 8.07 -2.25
CA ALA A 259 6.98 9.34 -2.61
C ALA A 259 6.14 10.51 -2.05
N PHE A 260 6.49 11.00 -0.85
CA PHE A 260 5.85 12.16 -0.21
C PHE A 260 6.83 13.31 0.07
N LYS A 261 6.28 14.52 0.19
CA LYS A 261 7.01 15.80 0.24
C LYS A 261 8.18 15.80 1.23
N HIS A 262 8.02 15.23 2.43
CA HIS A 262 9.06 15.28 3.46
C HIS A 262 10.31 14.44 3.17
N ILE A 263 10.30 13.57 2.15
CA ILE A 263 11.54 12.95 1.66
C ILE A 263 12.37 14.02 0.92
N THR A 264 11.72 14.89 0.13
CA THR A 264 12.40 15.98 -0.58
C THR A 264 12.86 17.13 0.32
N ASP A 265 12.34 17.25 1.54
CA ASP A 265 12.87 18.15 2.58
C ASP A 265 14.36 17.81 2.87
N TYR A 266 14.72 16.53 2.91
CA TYR A 266 16.05 16.05 3.30
C TYR A 266 16.93 15.58 2.11
N PHE A 267 16.33 14.98 1.09
CA PHE A 267 17.05 14.31 -0.01
C PHE A 267 16.90 15.03 -1.35
N THR A 268 17.79 14.72 -2.31
CA THR A 268 17.65 15.09 -3.71
C THR A 268 16.98 13.95 -4.48
N THR A 269 15.91 14.23 -5.21
CA THR A 269 15.23 13.25 -6.07
C THR A 269 16.08 12.94 -7.31
N ALA A 270 16.23 11.67 -7.63
CA ALA A 270 16.89 11.17 -8.84
C ALA A 270 15.98 10.18 -9.55
N THR A 271 15.57 10.51 -10.78
CA THR A 271 14.59 9.72 -11.54
C THR A 271 15.28 8.96 -12.67
N PHE A 272 15.00 7.66 -12.78
CA PHE A 272 15.56 6.78 -13.81
C PHE A 272 14.43 5.96 -14.44
N SER A 273 14.15 6.19 -15.73
CA SER A 273 13.13 5.43 -16.51
C SER A 273 11.74 5.35 -15.85
N GLY A 274 11.32 6.41 -15.13
CA GLY A 274 10.07 6.47 -14.37
C GLY A 274 10.16 6.01 -12.91
N THR A 275 11.23 5.33 -12.51
CA THR A 275 11.49 4.96 -11.11
C THR A 275 12.14 6.12 -10.35
N ILE A 276 11.70 6.36 -9.11
CA ILE A 276 12.18 7.45 -8.26
C ILE A 276 13.12 6.92 -7.16
N PHE A 277 14.28 7.56 -7.03
CA PHE A 277 15.27 7.32 -5.99
C PHE A 277 15.60 8.63 -5.26
N TYR A 278 16.19 8.53 -4.07
CA TYR A 278 16.55 9.69 -3.25
C TYR A 278 18.02 9.62 -2.84
N ARG A 279 18.81 10.65 -3.14
CA ARG A 279 20.23 10.74 -2.81
C ARG A 279 20.49 11.74 -1.67
N LYS A 280 21.35 11.39 -0.72
CA LYS A 280 21.81 12.29 0.35
C LYS A 280 22.93 13.19 -0.15
N ASP A 281 22.56 14.30 -0.78
CA ASP A 281 23.53 15.33 -1.14
C ASP A 281 23.94 16.13 0.09
N GLY A 282 25.23 16.09 0.45
CA GLY A 282 25.82 16.80 1.61
C GLY A 282 25.79 18.33 1.55
N LYS A 283 24.94 18.93 0.71
CA LYS A 283 24.75 20.37 0.51
C LYS A 283 23.39 20.89 1.01
N LYS A 284 22.45 20.00 1.39
CA LYS A 284 21.07 20.38 1.76
C LYS A 284 20.86 20.82 3.22
N GLN A 285 21.89 20.86 4.05
CA GLN A 285 21.76 21.35 5.43
C GLN A 285 21.75 22.89 5.49
N ARG A 286 20.57 23.49 5.26
CA ARG A 286 20.22 24.81 5.77
C ARG A 286 18.99 24.68 6.67
N ILE A 287 19.22 24.77 7.97
CA ILE A 287 18.18 25.09 8.94
C ILE A 287 17.94 26.60 8.87
N ALA A 288 16.69 26.98 8.60
CA ALA A 288 16.10 28.31 8.71
C ALA A 288 14.59 28.05 8.76
N GLU A 289 13.83 28.31 9.83
CA GLU A 289 13.72 29.55 10.61
C GLU A 289 13.42 30.76 9.71
N ASP A 290 12.17 31.23 9.79
CA ASP A 290 11.52 32.39 9.18
C ASP A 290 12.16 33.09 7.98
N ILE A 291 11.40 33.20 6.87
CA ILE A 291 11.10 34.51 6.25
C ILE A 291 9.88 34.45 5.34
N ARG A 292 9.25 35.62 5.18
CA ARG A 292 7.91 35.89 4.62
C ARG A 292 7.85 35.72 3.09
N PHE A 293 6.66 35.41 2.57
CA PHE A 293 6.34 35.53 1.14
C PHE A 293 6.17 37.00 0.73
N VAL A 294 6.67 37.37 -0.46
CA VAL A 294 6.25 38.57 -1.21
C VAL A 294 6.17 38.25 -2.71
N GLU A 295 4.94 38.36 -3.22
CA GLU A 295 4.43 38.65 -4.58
C GLU A 295 5.16 38.26 -5.89
N LYS A 296 4.33 37.97 -6.91
CA LYS A 296 4.70 37.78 -8.33
C LYS A 296 4.29 39.00 -9.17
N PRO A 297 5.08 39.43 -10.16
CA PRO A 297 4.57 39.96 -11.43
C PRO A 297 4.47 38.83 -12.48
N SER A 298 3.77 38.94 -13.61
CA SER A 298 2.55 39.69 -13.99
C SER A 298 2.21 39.22 -15.42
N TYR A 299 0.95 38.90 -15.72
CA TYR A 299 0.51 38.64 -17.10
C TYR A 299 -0.95 39.06 -17.30
N VAL A 300 -1.29 39.53 -18.51
CA VAL A 300 -2.57 40.16 -18.86
C VAL A 300 -3.12 39.51 -20.14
N PRO A 301 -4.44 39.26 -20.26
CA PRO A 301 -4.98 38.22 -21.14
C PRO A 301 -5.71 38.75 -22.40
N PRO A 302 -6.27 37.85 -23.23
CA PRO A 302 -7.40 38.15 -24.13
C PRO A 302 -8.69 37.40 -23.73
N VAL A 303 -9.56 38.13 -23.01
CA VAL A 303 -11.02 38.27 -23.17
C VAL A 303 -11.86 37.13 -23.83
N GLU A 304 -12.73 36.55 -22.98
CA GLU A 304 -14.16 36.16 -23.16
C GLU A 304 -14.71 35.42 -24.40
N LEU A 305 -15.55 34.42 -24.10
CA LEU A 305 -16.83 34.17 -24.78
C LEU A 305 -17.94 34.11 -23.72
N LYS A 306 -19.05 34.83 -23.94
CA LYS A 306 -20.21 34.89 -23.01
C LYS A 306 -21.35 34.01 -23.47
N VAL A 307 -22.02 33.34 -22.52
CA VAL A 307 -23.41 32.88 -22.61
C VAL A 307 -24.06 33.11 -21.25
N GLU A 308 -25.28 33.63 -21.22
CA GLU A 308 -25.97 34.07 -19.99
C GLU A 308 -26.99 33.02 -19.47
N PHE A 309 -27.21 33.02 -18.15
CA PHE A 309 -28.23 32.21 -17.47
C PHE A 309 -29.54 32.98 -17.27
N PRO A 310 -30.69 32.29 -17.31
CA PRO A 310 -31.91 32.72 -16.63
C PRO A 310 -32.34 31.74 -15.51
N MET A 311 -32.32 32.23 -14.27
CA MET A 311 -33.08 31.73 -13.10
C MET A 311 -34.20 32.76 -12.80
N PRO A 312 -35.38 32.39 -12.24
CA PRO A 312 -35.56 32.13 -10.79
C PRO A 312 -36.57 30.96 -10.53
N PHE A 313 -37.08 30.61 -9.34
CA PHE A 313 -37.08 31.09 -7.94
C PHE A 313 -36.86 29.86 -7.00
N GLY A 314 -36.79 29.92 -5.65
CA GLY A 314 -36.94 30.99 -4.65
C GLY A 314 -36.71 30.41 -3.23
N ALA A 315 -36.84 31.21 -2.17
CA ALA A 315 -36.59 30.81 -0.76
C ALA A 315 -37.71 29.89 -0.18
N VAL A 316 -37.65 29.34 1.06
CA VAL A 316 -37.58 29.98 2.40
C VAL A 316 -36.89 29.06 3.45
N ALA A 317 -36.50 29.62 4.60
CA ALA A 317 -36.00 28.95 5.82
C ALA A 317 -37.09 28.10 6.55
N GLU A 318 -36.97 27.52 7.76
CA GLU A 318 -35.97 27.48 8.86
C GLU A 318 -35.96 25.99 9.40
N GLU A 319 -35.66 25.49 10.61
CA GLU A 319 -35.32 25.94 11.99
C GLU A 319 -34.53 24.80 12.71
N SER A 320 -34.27 24.87 14.03
CA SER A 320 -33.62 23.82 14.87
C SER A 320 -33.68 24.14 16.37
N PRO A 321 -33.52 23.15 17.29
CA PRO A 321 -33.97 21.75 17.33
C PRO A 321 -34.79 21.47 18.64
N PRO A 322 -35.14 20.22 19.03
CA PRO A 322 -34.25 19.51 19.97
C PRO A 322 -34.29 17.95 19.92
N ARG A 323 -33.47 17.33 20.77
CA ARG A 323 -33.15 15.88 20.84
C ARG A 323 -34.02 15.13 21.87
N LYS A 324 -34.45 13.89 21.58
CA LYS A 324 -34.82 12.87 22.59
C LYS A 324 -34.62 11.44 22.07
N ILE A 325 -34.60 10.47 22.99
CA ILE A 325 -34.27 9.04 22.82
C ILE A 325 -35.50 8.25 23.33
N GLU A 326 -35.93 7.12 22.76
CA GLU A 326 -35.45 5.75 23.08
C GLU A 326 -36.00 4.67 22.12
N LYS A 327 -35.47 3.44 22.24
CA LYS A 327 -35.91 2.21 21.52
C LYS A 327 -36.64 1.23 22.45
N PRO A 328 -37.60 0.43 21.94
CA PRO A 328 -37.87 -0.92 22.45
C PRO A 328 -36.79 -1.93 22.02
N LYS A 329 -36.57 -2.99 22.80
CA LYS A 329 -35.69 -4.14 22.49
C LYS A 329 -36.50 -5.37 22.05
N ALA A 330 -36.00 -6.15 21.09
CA ALA A 330 -35.99 -7.63 21.07
C ALA A 330 -35.08 -8.13 19.89
N PRO A 331 -34.79 -9.44 19.76
CA PRO A 331 -33.44 -9.98 19.94
C PRO A 331 -32.66 -10.25 18.64
N GLU A 332 -31.36 -10.53 18.77
CA GLU A 332 -30.47 -10.82 17.63
C GLU A 332 -30.71 -12.21 17.03
N ALA A 333 -30.75 -12.27 15.70
CA ALA A 333 -30.65 -13.49 14.92
C ALA A 333 -29.15 -13.78 14.60
N PRO A 334 -28.77 -15.03 14.29
CA PRO A 334 -27.41 -15.32 13.81
C PRO A 334 -27.10 -14.55 12.51
N PRO A 335 -25.82 -14.24 12.22
CA PRO A 335 -25.44 -13.50 11.01
C PRO A 335 -25.95 -14.21 9.75
N ASP A 336 -26.54 -13.44 8.83
CA ASP A 336 -26.86 -13.96 7.49
C ASP A 336 -25.57 -14.43 6.80
N GLN A 337 -25.68 -15.48 5.99
CA GLN A 337 -24.53 -16.12 5.35
C GLN A 337 -23.74 -15.14 4.44
N TYR A 338 -24.40 -14.11 3.92
CA TYR A 338 -23.77 -13.03 3.18
C TYR A 338 -22.81 -12.22 4.08
N THR A 339 -23.19 -11.94 5.33
CA THR A 339 -22.34 -11.28 6.32
C THR A 339 -21.12 -12.13 6.68
N GLU A 340 -21.28 -13.45 6.81
CA GLU A 340 -20.14 -14.36 7.01
C GLU A 340 -19.16 -14.31 5.83
N ALA A 341 -19.67 -14.31 4.59
CA ALA A 341 -18.84 -14.20 3.39
C ALA A 341 -18.11 -12.84 3.28
N VAL A 342 -18.74 -11.73 3.69
CA VAL A 342 -18.07 -10.42 3.80
C VAL A 342 -16.89 -10.49 4.78
N MET A 343 -17.07 -11.13 5.93
CA MET A 343 -15.98 -11.30 6.91
C MET A 343 -14.85 -12.19 6.38
N MET A 344 -15.15 -13.29 5.70
CA MET A 344 -14.16 -14.16 5.06
C MET A 344 -13.40 -13.44 3.94
N PHE A 345 -14.11 -12.72 3.06
CA PHE A 345 -13.50 -11.94 1.97
C PHE A 345 -12.52 -10.92 2.53
N GLY A 346 -12.93 -10.15 3.54
CA GLY A 346 -12.05 -9.18 4.18
C GLY A 346 -10.83 -9.81 4.86
N GLN A 347 -10.88 -11.09 5.26
CA GLN A 347 -9.76 -11.82 5.90
C GLN A 347 -8.74 -12.39 4.90
N GLY A 348 -8.88 -12.11 3.60
CA GLY A 348 -8.08 -12.74 2.55
C GLY A 348 -8.50 -14.18 2.24
N ARG A 349 -9.54 -14.71 2.91
CA ARG A 349 -10.08 -16.06 2.73
C ARG A 349 -11.04 -16.11 1.55
N TYR A 350 -10.57 -15.63 0.40
CA TYR A 350 -11.37 -15.41 -0.80
C TYR A 350 -12.02 -16.69 -1.33
N ALA A 351 -11.36 -17.84 -1.21
CA ALA A 351 -11.89 -19.14 -1.61
C ALA A 351 -13.15 -19.52 -0.82
N GLU A 352 -13.06 -19.48 0.51
CA GLU A 352 -14.17 -19.80 1.43
C GLU A 352 -15.32 -18.79 1.30
N ALA A 353 -14.99 -17.50 1.13
CA ALA A 353 -15.98 -16.47 0.84
C ALA A 353 -16.73 -16.75 -0.47
N ALA A 354 -16.01 -17.15 -1.53
CA ALA A 354 -16.61 -17.48 -2.81
C ALA A 354 -17.50 -18.73 -2.73
N GLU A 355 -17.07 -19.77 -2.01
CA GLU A 355 -17.86 -20.98 -1.76
C GLU A 355 -19.18 -20.66 -1.05
N LYS A 356 -19.12 -19.88 0.05
CA LYS A 356 -20.29 -19.43 0.81
C LYS A 356 -21.28 -18.64 -0.05
N LEU A 357 -20.78 -17.74 -0.90
CA LEU A 357 -21.61 -16.93 -1.81
C LEU A 357 -22.18 -17.73 -2.99
N MET A 358 -21.49 -18.78 -3.45
CA MET A 358 -22.03 -19.67 -4.47
C MET A 358 -23.22 -20.47 -3.94
N GLY A 359 -23.21 -20.91 -2.68
CA GLY A 359 -24.38 -21.52 -2.03
C GLY A 359 -25.62 -20.61 -2.09
N LEU A 360 -25.50 -19.39 -1.55
CA LEU A 360 -26.54 -18.35 -1.61
C LEU A 360 -27.01 -18.01 -3.03
N SER A 361 -26.18 -18.24 -4.04
CA SER A 361 -26.47 -17.94 -5.44
C SER A 361 -27.25 -19.03 -6.17
N MET A 362 -27.48 -20.20 -5.54
CA MET A 362 -28.26 -21.31 -6.12
C MET A 362 -29.76 -21.17 -5.81
N ASP A 363 -30.14 -20.60 -4.67
CA ASP A 363 -31.52 -20.60 -4.12
C ASP A 363 -32.51 -19.64 -4.83
N GLY A 364 -32.24 -19.27 -6.09
CA GLY A 364 -33.08 -18.43 -6.95
C GLY A 364 -33.18 -16.95 -6.55
N LYS A 365 -32.93 -16.59 -5.29
CA LYS A 365 -32.99 -15.21 -4.76
C LYS A 365 -31.64 -14.49 -4.85
N GLY A 366 -31.10 -14.41 -6.07
CA GLY A 366 -29.79 -13.82 -6.36
C GLY A 366 -29.67 -12.34 -5.98
N ASN A 367 -29.09 -12.04 -4.82
CA ASN A 367 -28.82 -10.69 -4.36
C ASN A 367 -27.68 -10.06 -5.21
N PRO A 368 -27.87 -8.89 -5.87
CA PRO A 368 -26.82 -8.24 -6.65
C PRO A 368 -25.51 -8.04 -5.86
N LYS A 369 -25.62 -7.72 -4.57
CA LYS A 369 -24.45 -7.51 -3.68
C LYS A 369 -23.67 -8.80 -3.43
N ALA A 370 -24.34 -9.95 -3.41
CA ALA A 370 -23.68 -11.26 -3.33
C ALA A 370 -22.94 -11.59 -4.63
N PHE A 371 -23.52 -11.30 -5.79
CA PHE A 371 -22.87 -11.48 -7.10
C PHE A 371 -21.64 -10.57 -7.27
N VAL A 372 -21.70 -9.31 -6.82
CA VAL A 372 -20.55 -8.37 -6.82
C VAL A 372 -19.43 -8.87 -5.92
N LEU A 373 -19.74 -9.27 -4.68
CA LEU A 373 -18.72 -9.75 -3.74
C LEU A 373 -18.08 -11.06 -4.21
N LEU A 374 -18.87 -11.95 -4.81
CA LEU A 374 -18.40 -13.20 -5.41
C LEU A 374 -17.53 -12.94 -6.66
N ALA A 375 -17.86 -11.92 -7.47
CA ALA A 375 -17.02 -11.50 -8.57
C ALA A 375 -15.64 -11.02 -8.09
N ARG A 376 -15.59 -10.14 -7.07
CA ARG A 376 -14.32 -9.70 -6.45
C ARG A 376 -13.57 -10.86 -5.80
N ALA A 377 -14.27 -11.76 -5.11
CA ALA A 377 -13.65 -12.94 -4.49
C ALA A 377 -12.97 -13.85 -5.52
N CYS A 378 -13.61 -14.12 -6.66
CA CYS A 378 -13.01 -14.89 -7.75
C CYS A 378 -11.86 -14.14 -8.44
N ALA A 379 -11.96 -12.81 -8.62
CA ALA A 379 -10.88 -12.00 -9.18
C ALA A 379 -9.60 -12.08 -8.33
N ASN A 380 -9.74 -11.94 -7.00
CA ASN A 380 -8.62 -12.05 -6.05
C ASN A 380 -8.00 -13.46 -5.95
N GLN A 381 -8.61 -14.46 -6.60
CA GLN A 381 -8.08 -15.83 -6.76
C GLN A 381 -7.51 -16.10 -8.16
N GLY A 382 -7.46 -15.09 -9.05
CA GLY A 382 -7.13 -15.27 -10.46
C GLY A 382 -8.20 -16.01 -11.28
N ARG A 383 -9.38 -16.30 -10.70
CA ARG A 383 -10.50 -16.97 -11.38
C ARG A 383 -11.32 -15.98 -12.20
N LEU A 384 -10.67 -15.32 -13.16
CA LEU A 384 -11.22 -14.19 -13.91
C LEU A 384 -12.49 -14.56 -14.72
N ALA A 385 -12.56 -15.78 -15.24
CA ALA A 385 -13.75 -16.27 -15.97
C ALA A 385 -14.99 -16.41 -15.06
N ASP A 386 -14.81 -16.92 -13.82
CA ASP A 386 -15.87 -16.93 -12.81
C ASP A 386 -16.24 -15.49 -12.39
N ALA A 387 -15.23 -14.65 -12.16
CA ALA A 387 -15.43 -13.25 -11.77
C ALA A 387 -16.30 -12.50 -12.80
N TRP A 388 -15.98 -12.64 -14.09
CA TRP A 388 -16.76 -12.08 -15.20
C TRP A 388 -18.20 -12.59 -15.18
N LYS A 389 -18.39 -13.91 -15.05
CA LYS A 389 -19.71 -14.55 -15.04
C LYS A 389 -20.61 -14.05 -13.91
N TRP A 390 -20.05 -13.84 -12.71
CA TRP A 390 -20.80 -13.29 -11.58
C TRP A 390 -21.03 -11.78 -11.69
N CYS A 391 -20.06 -11.02 -12.20
CA CYS A 391 -20.25 -9.59 -12.49
C CYS A 391 -21.36 -9.35 -13.53
N LYS A 392 -21.40 -10.15 -14.60
CA LYS A 392 -22.48 -10.12 -15.61
C LYS A 392 -23.87 -10.42 -15.01
N LYS A 393 -23.96 -11.28 -13.98
CA LYS A 393 -25.21 -11.51 -13.23
C LYS A 393 -25.60 -10.33 -12.35
N ALA A 394 -24.63 -9.64 -11.72
CA ALA A 394 -24.91 -8.42 -10.96
C ALA A 394 -25.51 -7.33 -11.86
N ILE A 395 -24.90 -7.08 -13.03
CA ILE A 395 -25.39 -6.13 -14.04
C ILE A 395 -26.78 -6.51 -14.57
N ALA A 396 -27.09 -7.81 -14.70
CA ALA A 396 -28.41 -8.25 -15.15
C ALA A 396 -29.52 -8.04 -14.08
N ALA A 397 -29.14 -7.93 -12.80
CA ALA A 397 -30.07 -7.74 -11.68
C ALA A 397 -30.20 -6.25 -11.26
N ASP A 398 -29.20 -5.41 -11.56
CA ASP A 398 -29.25 -3.95 -11.48
C ASP A 398 -28.49 -3.37 -12.69
N THR A 399 -29.24 -3.05 -13.75
CA THR A 399 -28.70 -2.59 -15.05
C THR A 399 -28.26 -1.14 -15.06
N LEU A 400 -28.66 -0.35 -14.05
CA LEU A 400 -28.40 1.09 -13.98
C LEU A 400 -27.18 1.42 -13.11
N ASN A 401 -26.48 0.42 -12.58
CA ASN A 401 -25.34 0.60 -11.69
C ASN A 401 -24.02 0.87 -12.44
N PRO A 402 -23.43 2.08 -12.36
CA PRO A 402 -22.17 2.38 -13.05
C PRO A 402 -20.98 1.61 -12.45
N GLY A 403 -20.96 1.41 -11.12
CA GLY A 403 -19.91 0.67 -10.43
C GLY A 403 -19.81 -0.79 -10.86
N TYR A 404 -20.93 -1.39 -11.30
CA TYR A 404 -20.92 -2.78 -11.80
C TYR A 404 -20.32 -2.85 -13.21
N GLN A 405 -20.55 -1.84 -14.06
CA GLN A 405 -19.88 -1.73 -15.37
C GLN A 405 -18.36 -1.47 -15.20
N TYR A 406 -17.97 -0.68 -14.19
CA TYR A 406 -16.57 -0.45 -13.83
C TYR A 406 -15.87 -1.73 -13.33
N LEU A 407 -16.52 -2.50 -12.43
CA LEU A 407 -16.01 -3.80 -11.99
C LEU A 407 -15.90 -4.82 -13.13
N LEU A 408 -16.82 -4.80 -14.10
CA LEU A 408 -16.69 -5.63 -15.30
C LEU A 408 -15.47 -5.22 -16.12
N ALA A 409 -15.21 -3.91 -16.25
CA ALA A 409 -14.06 -3.40 -16.98
C ALA A 409 -12.72 -3.77 -16.32
N THR A 410 -12.59 -3.69 -14.99
CA THR A 410 -11.34 -4.12 -14.33
C THR A 410 -11.10 -5.62 -14.50
N ILE A 411 -12.13 -6.46 -14.40
CA ILE A 411 -12.02 -7.90 -14.66
C ILE A 411 -11.63 -8.20 -16.12
N LEU A 412 -12.12 -7.42 -17.09
CA LEU A 412 -11.76 -7.57 -18.51
C LEU A 412 -10.34 -7.08 -18.81
N LEU A 413 -9.87 -6.03 -18.11
CA LEU A 413 -8.52 -5.50 -18.24
C LEU A 413 -7.47 -6.52 -17.77
N GLU A 414 -7.72 -7.19 -16.66
CA GLU A 414 -6.88 -8.30 -16.15
C GLU A 414 -6.92 -9.54 -17.07
N GLN A 415 -7.95 -9.70 -17.91
CA GLN A 415 -8.00 -10.72 -18.97
C GLN A 415 -7.30 -10.27 -20.28
N GLY A 416 -6.85 -9.01 -20.37
CA GLY A 416 -6.29 -8.43 -21.60
C GLY A 416 -7.32 -8.08 -22.68
N LEU A 417 -8.63 -8.14 -22.37
CA LEU A 417 -9.73 -7.89 -23.30
C LEU A 417 -10.02 -6.38 -23.40
N LEU A 418 -9.13 -5.66 -24.09
CA LEU A 418 -9.11 -4.19 -24.11
C LEU A 418 -10.35 -3.56 -24.75
N GLU A 419 -10.88 -4.10 -25.84
CA GLU A 419 -12.05 -3.53 -26.52
C GLU A 419 -13.33 -3.67 -25.67
N GLU A 420 -13.54 -4.83 -25.07
CA GLU A 420 -14.64 -5.07 -24.14
C GLU A 420 -14.48 -4.25 -22.85
N THR A 421 -13.25 -4.00 -22.41
CA THR A 421 -12.92 -3.08 -21.31
C THR A 421 -13.36 -1.66 -21.67
N ILE A 422 -12.92 -1.12 -22.81
CA ILE A 422 -13.27 0.23 -23.29
C ILE A 422 -14.79 0.37 -23.45
N GLN A 423 -15.48 -0.63 -23.99
CA GLN A 423 -16.94 -0.65 -24.09
C GLN A 423 -17.65 -0.65 -22.73
N SER A 424 -17.07 -1.31 -21.72
CA SER A 424 -17.65 -1.38 -20.38
C SER A 424 -17.43 -0.07 -19.61
N LEU A 425 -16.26 0.56 -19.73
CA LEU A 425 -15.98 1.89 -19.18
C LEU A 425 -16.86 2.97 -19.83
N LYS A 426 -17.06 2.91 -21.15
CA LYS A 426 -18.00 3.81 -21.85
C LYS A 426 -19.47 3.60 -21.41
N LYS A 427 -19.85 2.41 -20.96
CA LYS A 427 -21.18 2.16 -20.34
C LYS A 427 -21.27 2.67 -18.91
N ALA A 428 -20.20 2.57 -18.12
CA ALA A 428 -20.14 3.22 -16.80
C ALA A 428 -20.36 4.73 -16.93
N LEU A 429 -19.65 5.38 -17.85
CA LEU A 429 -19.77 6.83 -18.14
C LEU A 429 -21.11 7.26 -18.77
N TYR A 430 -21.83 6.34 -19.42
CA TYR A 430 -23.19 6.60 -19.91
C TYR A 430 -24.24 6.59 -18.78
N LEU A 431 -24.03 5.73 -17.78
CA LEU A 431 -24.89 5.65 -16.59
C LEU A 431 -24.58 6.77 -15.58
N ASP A 432 -23.30 7.11 -15.42
CA ASP A 432 -22.83 8.22 -14.59
C ASP A 432 -21.69 8.99 -15.29
N PRO A 433 -22.00 10.16 -15.90
CA PRO A 433 -20.99 11.04 -16.49
C PRO A 433 -19.97 11.63 -15.50
N HIS A 434 -20.16 11.48 -14.19
CA HIS A 434 -19.22 11.95 -13.16
C HIS A 434 -18.31 10.82 -12.63
N PHE A 435 -18.38 9.61 -13.20
CA PHE A 435 -17.64 8.43 -12.71
C PHE A 435 -16.12 8.55 -12.97
N VAL A 436 -15.42 9.26 -12.09
CA VAL A 436 -14.02 9.71 -12.20
C VAL A 436 -13.06 8.60 -12.63
N LEU A 437 -13.16 7.41 -12.02
CA LEU A 437 -12.23 6.30 -12.28
C LEU A 437 -12.37 5.72 -13.68
N ALA A 438 -13.55 5.80 -14.30
CA ALA A 438 -13.74 5.27 -15.65
C ALA A 438 -13.01 6.13 -16.68
N TYR A 439 -13.00 7.46 -16.49
CA TYR A 439 -12.14 8.37 -17.24
C TYR A 439 -10.65 8.11 -16.98
N PHE A 440 -10.23 7.93 -15.72
CA PHE A 440 -8.82 7.65 -15.40
C PHE A 440 -8.30 6.35 -16.03
N VAL A 441 -9.08 5.26 -15.98
CA VAL A 441 -8.70 3.98 -16.60
C VAL A 441 -8.73 4.09 -18.14
N LEU A 442 -9.70 4.79 -18.73
CA LEU A 442 -9.71 5.04 -20.18
C LEU A 442 -8.47 5.82 -20.64
N GLY A 443 -8.05 6.86 -19.92
CA GLY A 443 -6.81 7.59 -20.20
C GLY A 443 -5.59 6.66 -20.25
N ASN A 444 -5.42 5.85 -19.20
CA ASN A 444 -4.35 4.85 -19.11
C ASN A 444 -4.37 3.81 -20.26
N ILE A 445 -5.53 3.42 -20.77
CA ILE A 445 -5.64 2.49 -21.91
C ILE A 445 -5.26 3.20 -23.22
N MET A 446 -5.79 4.39 -23.50
CA MET A 446 -5.45 5.17 -24.69
C MET A 446 -3.94 5.50 -24.74
N GLN A 447 -3.33 5.82 -23.59
CA GLN A 447 -1.89 6.05 -23.45
C GLN A 447 -1.08 4.84 -23.92
N LYS A 448 -1.51 3.61 -23.56
CA LYS A 448 -0.85 2.35 -23.93
C LYS A 448 -1.11 1.92 -25.39
N GLN A 449 -2.27 2.29 -25.95
CA GLN A 449 -2.59 2.05 -27.36
C GLN A 449 -1.91 3.04 -28.32
N GLY A 450 -1.24 4.09 -27.81
CA GLY A 450 -0.55 5.09 -28.63
C GLY A 450 -1.43 6.25 -29.08
N GLU A 451 -2.56 6.51 -28.39
CA GLU A 451 -3.44 7.67 -28.62
C GLU A 451 -3.27 8.74 -27.52
N PRO A 452 -2.17 9.53 -27.51
CA PRO A 452 -1.92 10.53 -26.46
C PRO A 452 -2.99 11.64 -26.46
N GLU A 453 -3.52 12.03 -27.62
CA GLU A 453 -4.57 13.05 -27.73
C GLU A 453 -5.94 12.58 -27.20
N THR A 454 -6.24 11.28 -27.28
CA THR A 454 -7.45 10.69 -26.68
C THR A 454 -7.25 10.46 -25.18
N SER A 455 -6.05 10.02 -24.80
CA SER A 455 -5.61 9.89 -23.40
C SER A 455 -5.72 11.20 -22.62
N ARG A 456 -5.10 12.29 -23.11
CA ARG A 456 -5.10 13.61 -22.45
C ARG A 456 -6.50 14.17 -22.24
N LYS A 457 -7.46 13.89 -23.14
CA LYS A 457 -8.88 14.26 -22.97
C LYS A 457 -9.52 13.50 -21.82
N TYR A 458 -9.34 12.18 -21.74
CA TYR A 458 -9.89 11.38 -20.65
C TYR A 458 -9.24 11.71 -19.30
N PHE A 459 -7.93 11.93 -19.26
CA PHE A 459 -7.25 12.42 -18.06
C PHE A 459 -7.78 13.80 -17.64
N LYS A 460 -7.94 14.75 -18.57
CA LYS A 460 -8.51 16.06 -18.26
C LYS A 460 -9.90 15.95 -17.60
N ASN A 461 -10.80 15.15 -18.17
CA ASN A 461 -12.13 14.92 -17.60
C ASN A 461 -12.05 14.31 -16.19
N ALA A 462 -11.16 13.33 -15.97
CA ALA A 462 -10.95 12.74 -14.65
C ALA A 462 -10.43 13.77 -13.64
N PHE A 463 -9.52 14.67 -14.03
CA PHE A 463 -9.00 15.73 -13.17
C PHE A 463 -10.07 16.78 -12.82
N GLU A 464 -10.85 17.24 -13.80
CA GLU A 464 -11.92 18.23 -13.58
C GLU A 464 -13.01 17.68 -12.64
N LEU A 465 -13.39 16.41 -12.80
CA LEU A 465 -14.36 15.75 -11.92
C LEU A 465 -13.79 15.45 -10.52
N ALA A 466 -12.55 14.93 -10.42
CA ALA A 466 -11.90 14.71 -9.14
C ALA A 466 -11.78 16.02 -8.33
N SER A 467 -11.40 17.11 -9.00
CA SER A 467 -11.21 18.42 -8.35
C SER A 467 -12.51 19.14 -7.97
N ALA A 468 -13.68 18.56 -8.29
CA ALA A 468 -14.98 19.02 -7.81
C ALA A 468 -15.38 18.41 -6.45
N HIS A 469 -14.75 17.30 -6.05
CA HIS A 469 -14.89 16.70 -4.71
C HIS A 469 -13.89 17.34 -3.73
N LYS A 470 -14.05 17.08 -2.42
CA LYS A 470 -13.05 17.54 -1.44
C LYS A 470 -11.76 16.72 -1.55
N PRO A 471 -10.56 17.29 -1.31
CA PRO A 471 -9.29 16.58 -1.48
C PRO A 471 -9.16 15.28 -0.66
N GLU A 472 -9.84 15.22 0.49
CA GLU A 472 -9.87 14.10 1.43
C GLU A 472 -10.99 13.08 1.15
N GLU A 473 -11.89 13.39 0.21
CA GLU A 473 -13.07 12.58 -0.10
C GLU A 473 -12.67 11.32 -0.88
N ALA A 474 -12.97 10.14 -0.34
CA ALA A 474 -12.70 8.87 -1.02
C ALA A 474 -13.63 8.72 -2.24
N LEU A 475 -13.05 8.58 -3.43
CA LEU A 475 -13.83 8.42 -4.66
C LEU A 475 -14.59 7.07 -4.67
N PRO A 476 -15.81 7.01 -5.22
CA PRO A 476 -16.54 5.74 -5.37
C PRO A 476 -15.72 4.69 -6.15
N GLU A 477 -15.77 3.44 -5.68
CA GLU A 477 -15.04 2.28 -6.24
C GLU A 477 -13.51 2.39 -6.32
N SER A 478 -12.90 3.37 -5.63
CA SER A 478 -11.44 3.65 -5.71
C SER A 478 -10.56 2.85 -4.73
N GLU A 479 -11.19 1.92 -4.00
CA GLU A 479 -10.63 1.20 -2.84
C GLU A 479 -10.00 2.11 -1.75
N GLY A 480 -10.39 3.38 -1.71
CA GLY A 480 -10.00 4.36 -0.69
C GLY A 480 -9.07 5.49 -1.17
N MET A 481 -8.71 5.51 -2.46
CA MET A 481 -8.02 6.66 -3.05
C MET A 481 -8.92 7.91 -3.04
N THR A 482 -8.39 9.02 -2.49
CA THR A 482 -9.12 10.28 -2.39
C THR A 482 -9.09 11.08 -3.69
N ALA A 483 -10.04 11.98 -3.85
CA ALA A 483 -10.17 12.82 -5.02
C ALA A 483 -8.95 13.73 -5.21
N GLY A 484 -8.45 14.36 -4.14
CA GLY A 484 -7.23 15.16 -4.19
C GLY A 484 -6.01 14.36 -4.61
N ARG A 485 -5.86 13.13 -4.10
CA ARG A 485 -4.74 12.25 -4.49
C ARG A 485 -4.84 11.80 -5.95
N LEU A 486 -6.04 11.57 -6.47
CA LEU A 486 -6.20 11.27 -7.90
C LEU A 486 -5.94 12.50 -8.77
N SER A 487 -6.35 13.70 -8.36
CA SER A 487 -6.00 14.96 -9.05
C SER A 487 -4.48 15.17 -9.12
N GLU A 488 -3.73 14.96 -8.02
CA GLU A 488 -2.25 15.01 -8.01
C GLU A 488 -1.63 14.04 -9.03
N ILE A 489 -2.13 12.80 -9.08
CA ILE A 489 -1.64 11.76 -10.00
C ILE A 489 -1.90 12.18 -11.45
N ILE A 490 -3.09 12.68 -11.75
CA ILE A 490 -3.48 13.05 -13.11
C ILE A 490 -2.74 14.33 -13.57
N GLU A 491 -2.57 15.32 -12.71
CA GLU A 491 -1.82 16.54 -13.04
C GLU A 491 -0.38 16.19 -13.46
N ALA A 492 0.27 15.26 -12.76
CA ALA A 492 1.59 14.73 -13.10
C ALA A 492 1.63 13.84 -14.37
N MET A 493 0.48 13.48 -14.94
CA MET A 493 0.35 12.71 -16.19
C MET A 493 -0.13 13.54 -17.39
N ILE A 494 -0.62 14.76 -17.16
CA ILE A 494 -1.05 15.70 -18.22
C ILE A 494 0.09 16.62 -18.65
N GLN A 495 1.07 16.90 -17.79
CA GLN A 495 2.26 17.74 -18.06
C GLN A 495 3.20 17.09 -19.10
#